data_AF-A0A2G6JIF2-F1
#
_entry.id   AF-A0A2G6JIF2-F1
#
_cell.length_a   1.000
_cell.length_b   1.000
_cell.length_c   1.000
_cell.angle_alpha   90.00
_cell.angle_beta   90.00
_cell.angle_gamma   90.00
#
_symmetry.space_group_name_H-M   'P 1'
#
loop_
_entity.id
_entity.type
_entity.pdbx_description
1 polymer ?
#
loop_
_entity_poly.entity_id
_entity_poly.type
_entity_poly.pdbx_seq_one_letter_code
_entity_poly.pdbx_strand_id
1 'polypeptide(L)'
;MSKILRLLRTLPLAAFLLLGACGGEQTPKQEAGAEGRTNAHEPSTQVGEQTPRQEAGAEGLRALMKEIREASIGGKTAQAAALVRGLAVTEESLAKALKDGSEEAAKKIFKGCSKIWPSSDEALARIFKKRPERTEIQVHGATTEELAASEAKNPAVREFPGGAIEAAKTLLRPGASFYEVEFVEPGKSSGLKFHLFFHDGRQWRMLAKVWRY
;
A
#
# COMPACT_ATOMS: atom_id res chain seq x y z
N MET A 1 -49.87 7.53 -8.54
CA MET A 1 -50.02 6.34 -9.41
C MET A 1 -49.16 6.54 -10.65
N SER A 2 -47.97 5.93 -10.71
CA SER A 2 -47.16 5.85 -11.94
C SER A 2 -46.42 4.51 -11.94
N LYS A 3 -46.75 3.68 -12.94
CA LYS A 3 -46.19 2.35 -13.19
C LYS A 3 -44.90 2.52 -14.01
N ILE A 4 -43.77 2.01 -13.50
CA ILE A 4 -42.51 1.94 -14.26
C ILE A 4 -42.33 0.49 -14.73
N LEU A 5 -42.38 0.31 -16.05
CA LEU A 5 -42.12 -0.94 -16.77
C LEU A 5 -40.65 -1.37 -16.58
N ARG A 6 -40.43 -2.58 -16.05
CA ARG A 6 -39.13 -3.26 -16.09
C ARG A 6 -39.02 -4.05 -17.39
N LEU A 7 -38.07 -3.66 -18.25
CA LEU A 7 -37.67 -4.43 -19.42
C LEU A 7 -36.61 -5.45 -18.99
N LEU A 8 -36.97 -6.73 -18.90
CA LEU A 8 -36.03 -7.84 -18.81
C LEU A 8 -35.38 -8.04 -20.20
N ARG A 9 -34.04 -7.96 -20.27
CA ARG A 9 -33.28 -8.53 -21.39
C ARG A 9 -32.56 -9.77 -20.90
N THR A 10 -33.08 -10.91 -21.32
CA THR A 10 -32.42 -12.23 -21.36
C THR A 10 -31.28 -12.20 -22.36
N LEU A 11 -30.07 -12.61 -21.94
CA LEU A 11 -28.97 -12.95 -22.84
C LEU A 11 -28.73 -14.46 -22.79
N PRO A 12 -28.45 -15.10 -23.95
CA PRO A 12 -28.30 -16.54 -24.03
C PRO A 12 -26.93 -17.03 -23.56
N LEU A 13 -26.97 -18.20 -22.92
CA LEU A 13 -25.87 -19.05 -22.52
C LEU A 13 -25.23 -19.67 -23.79
N ALA A 14 -23.98 -19.31 -24.10
CA ALA A 14 -23.21 -19.99 -25.14
C ALA A 14 -22.17 -20.90 -24.48
N ALA A 15 -22.42 -22.19 -24.57
CA ALA A 15 -21.48 -23.27 -24.26
C ALA A 15 -20.34 -23.26 -25.28
N PHE A 16 -19.10 -23.24 -24.80
CA PHE A 16 -17.94 -23.58 -25.61
C PHE A 16 -17.28 -24.83 -25.00
N LEU A 17 -17.59 -25.96 -25.63
CA LEU A 17 -16.90 -27.24 -25.51
C LEU A 17 -15.71 -27.19 -26.46
N LEU A 18 -14.49 -27.39 -25.94
CA LEU A 18 -13.35 -27.80 -26.76
C LEU A 18 -12.55 -28.87 -26.03
N LEU A 19 -12.73 -30.10 -26.51
CA LEU A 19 -11.82 -31.22 -26.39
C LEU A 19 -10.53 -30.95 -27.19
N GLY A 20 -9.41 -31.49 -26.72
CA GLY A 20 -8.20 -31.71 -27.52
C GLY A 20 -6.97 -31.87 -26.63
N ALA A 21 -6.62 -33.12 -26.29
CA ALA A 21 -5.51 -33.89 -26.89
C ALA A 21 -4.14 -33.55 -26.25
N CYS A 22 -3.61 -34.41 -25.38
CA CYS A 22 -2.74 -35.55 -25.68
C CYS A 22 -1.27 -35.17 -25.91
N GLY A 23 -0.41 -35.68 -25.02
CA GLY A 23 0.83 -36.35 -25.38
C GLY A 23 2.07 -35.47 -25.59
N GLY A 24 3.10 -35.71 -24.80
CA GLY A 24 4.43 -35.14 -25.06
C GLY A 24 5.42 -35.27 -23.91
N GLU A 25 5.54 -36.48 -23.35
CA GLU A 25 6.60 -36.83 -22.41
C GLU A 25 7.89 -37.09 -23.21
N GLN A 26 8.89 -36.21 -23.10
CA GLN A 26 10.26 -36.50 -23.53
C GLN A 26 11.26 -35.90 -22.55
N THR A 27 11.81 -36.79 -21.73
CA THR A 27 13.00 -36.59 -20.92
C THR A 27 14.22 -36.92 -21.76
N PRO A 28 15.19 -36.00 -21.98
CA PRO A 28 16.53 -36.38 -22.34
C PRO A 28 17.36 -36.57 -21.08
N LYS A 29 17.72 -37.83 -20.86
CA LYS A 29 18.85 -38.29 -20.06
C LYS A 29 20.13 -37.85 -20.78
N GLN A 30 20.97 -37.00 -20.19
CA GLN A 30 22.33 -36.83 -20.67
C GLN A 30 23.34 -36.64 -19.52
N GLU A 31 24.08 -37.73 -19.35
CA GLU A 31 25.46 -37.96 -18.92
C GLU A 31 26.21 -36.90 -18.11
N ALA A 32 26.74 -37.41 -16.99
CA ALA A 32 27.81 -36.83 -16.21
C ALA A 32 29.11 -36.75 -17.03
N GLY A 33 29.60 -35.53 -17.22
CA GLY A 33 30.98 -35.22 -17.60
C GLY A 33 31.69 -34.58 -16.41
N ALA A 34 32.85 -35.15 -16.08
CA ALA A 34 33.73 -34.73 -15.01
C ALA A 34 34.51 -33.44 -15.36
N GLU A 35 35.27 -32.97 -14.36
CA GLU A 35 36.44 -32.08 -14.43
C GLU A 35 36.22 -30.58 -14.19
N GLY A 36 36.40 -30.21 -12.91
CA GLY A 36 37.54 -29.36 -12.53
C GLY A 36 37.54 -27.92 -13.02
N ARG A 37 36.97 -27.02 -12.19
CA ARG A 37 37.46 -25.64 -12.03
C ARG A 37 36.99 -25.08 -10.69
N THR A 38 37.89 -25.06 -9.72
CA THR A 38 37.80 -24.22 -8.53
C THR A 38 37.97 -22.76 -8.97
N ASN A 39 36.88 -22.14 -9.40
CA ASN A 39 36.81 -20.69 -9.46
C ASN A 39 36.66 -20.21 -8.02
N ALA A 40 37.72 -19.60 -7.49
CA ALA A 40 37.67 -18.81 -6.28
C ALA A 40 36.56 -17.77 -6.46
N HIS A 41 35.45 -17.99 -5.76
CA HIS A 41 34.35 -17.05 -5.66
C HIS A 41 34.88 -15.91 -4.78
N GLU A 42 35.39 -14.86 -5.42
CA GLU A 42 35.57 -13.58 -4.76
C GLU A 42 34.20 -13.18 -4.18
N PRO A 43 34.12 -12.87 -2.86
CA PRO A 43 32.88 -12.36 -2.29
C PRO A 43 32.60 -11.01 -2.95
N SER A 44 31.71 -11.05 -3.94
CA SER A 44 31.13 -9.87 -4.55
C SER A 44 30.51 -9.06 -3.43
N THR A 45 31.22 -8.00 -3.04
CA THR A 45 30.73 -6.99 -2.11
C THR A 45 29.61 -6.27 -2.83
N GLN A 46 28.40 -6.81 -2.73
CA GLN A 46 27.21 -6.08 -3.10
C GLN A 46 27.14 -4.88 -2.17
N VAL A 47 27.59 -3.74 -2.67
CA VAL A 47 27.34 -2.43 -2.07
C VAL A 47 25.83 -2.29 -2.04
N GLY A 48 25.24 -2.65 -0.89
CA GLY A 48 23.80 -2.62 -0.71
C GLY A 48 23.32 -1.24 -1.06
N GLU A 49 22.50 -1.14 -2.10
CA GLU A 49 21.91 0.10 -2.59
C GLU A 49 21.07 0.69 -1.45
N GLN A 50 21.69 1.59 -0.68
CA GLN A 50 21.06 2.22 0.45
C GLN A 50 20.00 3.16 -0.10
N THR A 51 18.74 2.72 -0.08
CA THR A 51 17.61 3.60 -0.41
C THR A 51 17.74 4.88 0.41
N PRO A 52 17.78 6.07 -0.24
CA PRO A 52 17.91 7.34 0.46
C PRO A 52 16.85 7.47 1.54
N ARG A 53 17.24 8.00 2.71
CA ARG A 53 16.32 8.24 3.81
C ARG A 53 15.27 9.25 3.37
N GLN A 54 13.99 8.91 3.52
CA GLN A 54 12.91 9.84 3.22
C GLN A 54 12.73 10.83 4.37
N GLU A 55 12.40 12.08 4.05
CA GLU A 55 12.10 13.10 5.05
C GLU A 55 10.79 12.76 5.79
N ALA A 56 10.79 12.94 7.12
CA ALA A 56 9.61 12.76 7.96
C ALA A 56 8.74 14.03 7.97
N GLY A 57 7.49 13.92 8.41
CA GLY A 57 6.55 15.04 8.48
C GLY A 57 5.69 15.24 7.24
N ALA A 58 4.75 16.18 7.32
CA ALA A 58 3.73 16.37 6.29
C ALA A 58 4.32 16.70 4.90
N GLU A 59 5.37 17.52 4.84
CA GLU A 59 6.03 17.88 3.58
C GLU A 59 6.75 16.69 2.94
N GLY A 60 7.45 15.87 3.75
CA GLY A 60 8.10 14.66 3.26
C GLY A 60 7.10 13.65 2.68
N LEU A 61 5.95 13.47 3.33
CA LEU A 61 4.88 12.62 2.81
C LEU A 61 4.25 13.21 1.53
N ARG A 62 4.02 14.53 1.50
CA ARG A 62 3.49 15.22 0.32
C ARG A 62 4.42 15.05 -0.88
N ALA A 63 5.73 15.19 -0.67
CA ALA A 63 6.75 15.01 -1.70
C ALA A 63 6.74 13.58 -2.26
N LEU A 64 6.71 12.56 -1.39
CA LEU A 64 6.60 11.16 -1.81
C LEU A 64 5.32 10.89 -2.62
N MET A 65 4.17 11.41 -2.16
CA MET A 65 2.89 11.22 -2.85
C MET A 65 2.86 11.91 -4.21
N LYS A 66 3.51 13.08 -4.34
CA LYS A 66 3.72 13.76 -5.61
C LYS A 66 4.56 12.89 -6.56
N GLU A 67 5.69 12.37 -6.08
CA GLU A 67 6.57 11.51 -6.88
C GLU A 67 5.85 10.24 -7.37
N ILE A 68 5.13 9.56 -6.49
CA ILE A 68 4.31 8.39 -6.83
C ILE A 68 3.34 8.74 -7.96
N ARG A 69 2.61 9.87 -7.85
CA ARG A 69 1.63 10.26 -8.86
C ARG A 69 2.26 10.65 -10.19
N GLU A 70 3.36 11.38 -10.17
CA GLU A 70 4.09 11.74 -11.38
C GLU A 70 4.58 10.49 -12.12
N ALA A 71 5.14 9.52 -11.39
CA ALA A 71 5.54 8.24 -11.98
C ALA A 71 4.34 7.46 -12.55
N SER A 72 3.26 7.34 -11.78
CA SER A 72 2.03 6.64 -12.18
C SER A 72 1.34 7.26 -13.41
N ILE A 73 1.21 8.59 -13.44
CA ILE A 73 0.56 9.32 -14.54
C ILE A 73 1.46 9.31 -15.77
N GLY A 74 2.77 9.53 -15.59
CA GLY A 74 3.78 9.52 -16.65
C GLY A 74 4.12 8.15 -17.23
N GLY A 75 3.43 7.08 -16.81
CA GLY A 75 3.62 5.73 -17.35
C GLY A 75 4.89 5.02 -16.89
N LYS A 76 5.57 5.54 -15.86
CA LYS A 76 6.76 4.92 -15.24
C LYS A 76 6.36 3.81 -14.27
N THR A 77 5.72 2.76 -14.80
CA THR A 77 5.08 1.69 -14.01
C THR A 77 6.02 1.08 -12.96
N ALA A 78 7.26 0.72 -13.34
CA ALA A 78 8.21 0.11 -12.41
C ALA A 78 8.60 1.04 -11.25
N GLN A 79 8.87 2.32 -11.54
CA GLN A 79 9.19 3.32 -10.52
C GLN A 79 8.00 3.53 -9.57
N ALA A 80 6.80 3.73 -10.11
CA ALA A 80 5.59 3.90 -9.31
C ALA A 80 5.31 2.67 -8.44
N ALA A 81 5.44 1.46 -8.99
CA ALA A 81 5.27 0.22 -8.26
C ALA A 81 6.28 0.07 -7.12
N ALA A 82 7.55 0.42 -7.36
CA ALA A 82 8.60 0.38 -6.33
C ALA A 82 8.30 1.35 -5.18
N LEU A 83 7.95 2.61 -5.49
CA LEU A 83 7.60 3.62 -4.48
C LEU A 83 6.39 3.19 -3.66
N VAL A 84 5.34 2.69 -4.32
CA VAL A 84 4.10 2.23 -3.66
C VAL A 84 4.34 1.00 -2.81
N ARG A 85 5.18 0.06 -3.28
CA ARG A 85 5.59 -1.12 -2.50
C ARG A 85 6.34 -0.72 -1.23
N GLY A 86 7.12 0.36 -1.27
CA GLY A 86 7.79 0.92 -0.09
C GLY A 86 6.83 1.30 1.05
N LEU A 87 5.59 1.67 0.71
CA LEU A 87 4.55 2.00 1.70
C LEU A 87 4.02 0.78 2.46
N ALA A 88 4.23 -0.43 1.96
CA ALA A 88 3.79 -1.63 2.65
C ALA A 88 4.52 -1.78 3.99
N VAL A 89 3.76 -2.11 5.03
CA VAL A 89 4.32 -2.36 6.37
C VAL A 89 5.14 -3.64 6.40
N THR A 90 6.24 -3.62 7.15
CA THR A 90 7.01 -4.79 7.59
C THR A 90 6.75 -5.05 9.08
N GLU A 91 7.06 -6.25 9.57
CA GLU A 91 6.96 -6.56 11.01
C GLU A 91 7.75 -5.57 11.87
N GLU A 92 8.97 -5.22 11.46
CA GLU A 92 9.81 -4.23 12.13
C GLU A 92 9.18 -2.83 12.16
N SER A 93 8.57 -2.40 11.05
CA SER A 93 7.91 -1.10 10.99
C SER A 93 6.66 -1.05 11.87
N LEU A 94 5.95 -2.18 12.05
CA LEU A 94 4.78 -2.25 12.92
C LEU A 94 5.16 -2.02 14.38
N ALA A 95 6.34 -2.49 14.81
CA ALA A 95 6.83 -2.17 16.15
C ALA A 95 6.98 -0.65 16.36
N LYS A 96 7.23 0.15 15.32
CA LYS A 96 7.30 1.62 15.43
C LYS A 96 5.92 2.28 15.54
N ALA A 97 4.88 1.66 15.00
CA ALA A 97 3.54 2.24 14.98
C ALA A 97 2.61 1.73 16.09
N LEU A 98 2.88 0.54 16.64
CA LEU A 98 2.02 -0.12 17.63
C LEU A 98 2.64 -0.07 19.04
N LYS A 99 1.78 -0.14 20.06
CA LYS A 99 2.19 -0.27 21.47
C LYS A 99 3.01 -1.54 21.69
N ASP A 100 3.91 -1.49 22.66
CA ASP A 100 4.63 -2.68 23.14
C ASP A 100 3.61 -3.71 23.68
N GLY A 101 3.88 -5.01 23.53
CA GLY A 101 2.94 -6.08 23.91
C GLY A 101 1.79 -6.31 22.91
N SER A 102 1.88 -5.74 21.70
CA SER A 102 0.87 -5.89 20.63
C SER A 102 1.25 -6.93 19.58
N GLU A 103 2.06 -7.94 19.91
CA GLU A 103 2.67 -8.87 18.93
C GLU A 103 1.61 -9.65 18.15
N GLU A 104 0.58 -10.15 18.82
CA GLU A 104 -0.52 -10.88 18.17
C GLU A 104 -1.35 -9.95 17.27
N ALA A 105 -1.58 -8.70 17.69
CA ALA A 105 -2.22 -7.71 16.84
C ALA A 105 -1.35 -7.38 15.63
N ALA A 106 -0.04 -7.19 15.82
CA ALA A 106 0.92 -6.91 14.75
C ALA A 106 0.90 -8.02 13.68
N LYS A 107 0.89 -9.30 14.07
CA LYS A 107 0.76 -10.43 13.14
C LYS A 107 -0.54 -10.38 12.34
N LYS A 108 -1.67 -10.11 12.99
CA LYS A 108 -2.99 -9.99 12.31
C LYS A 108 -3.00 -8.82 11.34
N ILE A 109 -2.47 -7.68 11.75
CA ILE A 109 -2.39 -6.46 10.95
C ILE A 109 -1.46 -6.67 9.76
N PHE A 110 -0.29 -7.28 9.95
CA PHE A 110 0.65 -7.60 8.88
C PHE A 110 -0.02 -8.51 7.83
N LYS A 111 -0.63 -9.61 8.28
CA LYS A 111 -1.38 -10.54 7.41
C LYS A 111 -2.57 -9.88 6.73
N GLY A 112 -3.22 -8.93 7.40
CA GLY A 112 -4.33 -8.16 6.86
C GLY A 112 -3.88 -7.19 5.77
N CYS A 113 -2.82 -6.42 6.05
CA CYS A 113 -2.24 -5.46 5.15
C CYS A 113 -1.66 -6.14 3.91
N SER A 114 -0.95 -7.27 4.05
CA SER A 114 -0.36 -7.96 2.89
C SER A 114 -1.40 -8.42 1.87
N LYS A 115 -2.64 -8.72 2.29
CA LYS A 115 -3.74 -9.12 1.40
C LYS A 115 -4.34 -7.99 0.57
N ILE A 116 -4.19 -6.74 0.99
CA ILE A 116 -4.76 -5.61 0.25
C ILE A 116 -3.81 -5.09 -0.84
N TRP A 117 -2.52 -5.41 -0.73
CA TRP A 117 -1.51 -4.99 -1.70
C TRP A 117 -1.56 -5.93 -2.91
N PRO A 118 -1.79 -5.39 -4.12
CA PRO A 118 -1.68 -6.18 -5.33
C PRO A 118 -0.25 -6.71 -5.52
N SER A 119 -0.13 -7.90 -6.11
CA SER A 119 1.18 -8.48 -6.40
C SER A 119 1.83 -7.95 -7.69
N SER A 120 1.04 -7.42 -8.64
CA SER A 120 1.57 -6.94 -9.93
C SER A 120 1.96 -5.46 -9.89
N ASP A 121 3.01 -5.11 -10.63
CA ASP A 121 3.50 -3.74 -10.74
C ASP A 121 2.47 -2.81 -11.37
N GLU A 122 1.71 -3.28 -12.36
CA GLU A 122 0.66 -2.49 -13.01
C GLU A 122 -0.45 -2.13 -12.02
N ALA A 123 -0.81 -3.06 -11.14
CA ALA A 123 -1.84 -2.84 -10.14
C ALA A 123 -1.33 -1.91 -9.02
N LEU A 124 -0.09 -2.07 -8.57
CA LEU A 124 0.55 -1.17 -7.61
C LEU A 124 0.66 0.26 -8.16
N ALA A 125 1.17 0.42 -9.37
CA ALA A 125 1.29 1.71 -10.06
C ALA A 125 -0.06 2.40 -10.27
N ARG A 126 -1.19 1.69 -10.17
CA ARG A 126 -2.55 2.22 -10.32
C ARG A 126 -3.19 2.68 -9.01
N ILE A 127 -2.67 2.31 -7.84
CA ILE A 127 -3.30 2.60 -6.54
C ILE A 127 -3.58 4.10 -6.39
N PHE A 128 -2.58 4.94 -6.65
CA PHE A 128 -2.65 6.40 -6.54
C PHE A 128 -2.86 7.11 -7.89
N LYS A 129 -3.02 6.36 -8.99
CA LYS A 129 -3.32 6.91 -10.32
C LYS A 129 -4.79 7.28 -10.49
N LYS A 130 -5.69 6.73 -9.67
CA LYS A 130 -7.13 6.93 -9.82
C LYS A 130 -7.45 8.43 -9.81
N ARG A 131 -8.30 8.85 -10.76
CA ARG A 131 -8.79 10.24 -10.88
C ARG A 131 -7.62 11.24 -11.07
N PRO A 132 -6.92 11.21 -12.22
CA PRO A 132 -5.78 12.11 -12.48
C PRO A 132 -6.13 13.60 -12.38
N GLU A 133 -7.40 13.96 -12.55
CA GLU A 133 -7.94 15.32 -12.35
C GLU A 133 -7.75 15.87 -10.92
N ARG A 134 -7.50 15.01 -9.93
CA ARG A 134 -7.29 15.39 -8.52
C ARG A 134 -5.86 15.83 -8.26
N THR A 135 -5.42 16.97 -8.78
CA THR A 135 -4.00 17.35 -8.77
C THR A 135 -3.47 17.89 -7.43
N GLU A 136 -4.34 18.39 -6.55
CA GLU A 136 -3.93 18.94 -5.26
C GLU A 136 -3.71 17.81 -4.25
N ILE A 137 -2.62 17.89 -3.48
CA ILE A 137 -2.25 16.90 -2.45
C ILE A 137 -2.25 17.61 -1.10
N GLN A 138 -3.24 17.29 -0.28
CA GLN A 138 -3.34 17.76 1.10
C GLN A 138 -2.85 16.67 2.04
N VAL A 139 -2.18 17.08 3.12
CA VAL A 139 -1.64 16.16 4.13
C VAL A 139 -1.98 16.70 5.49
N HIS A 140 -2.67 15.90 6.29
CA HIS A 140 -3.06 16.23 7.65
C HIS A 140 -2.40 15.26 8.62
N GLY A 141 -1.70 15.78 9.62
CA GLY A 141 -1.04 14.97 10.65
C GLY A 141 -1.78 15.08 11.99
N ALA A 142 -1.77 13.99 12.75
CA ALA A 142 -2.21 13.95 14.14
C ALA A 142 -1.33 13.00 14.95
N THR A 143 -1.07 13.30 16.22
CA THR A 143 -0.45 12.34 17.14
C THR A 143 -1.46 11.29 17.60
N THR A 144 -0.97 10.17 18.13
CA THR A 144 -1.81 9.16 18.79
C THR A 144 -2.73 9.78 19.85
N GLU A 145 -2.23 10.72 20.64
CA GLU A 145 -2.98 11.38 21.71
C GLU A 145 -4.07 12.28 21.14
N GLU A 146 -3.75 13.06 20.11
CA GLU A 146 -4.72 13.90 19.42
C GLU A 146 -5.87 13.08 18.80
N LEU A 147 -5.52 11.94 18.16
CA LEU A 147 -6.51 11.00 17.63
C LEU A 147 -7.35 10.37 18.74
N ALA A 148 -6.72 9.95 19.85
CA ALA A 148 -7.39 9.26 20.94
C ALA A 148 -8.34 10.20 21.71
N ALA A 149 -7.95 11.47 21.91
CA ALA A 149 -8.75 12.47 22.62
C ALA A 149 -10.11 12.71 21.95
N SER A 150 -10.23 12.47 20.64
CA SER A 150 -11.49 12.58 19.89
C SER A 150 -12.17 13.95 20.04
N GLU A 151 -11.43 15.00 20.39
CA GLU A 151 -12.00 16.32 20.63
C GLU A 151 -12.44 16.95 19.30
N ALA A 152 -13.73 17.26 19.17
CA ALA A 152 -14.32 17.84 17.96
C ALA A 152 -13.69 19.19 17.52
N LYS A 153 -12.87 19.80 18.39
CA LYS A 153 -12.13 21.03 18.15
C LYS A 153 -10.76 20.82 17.50
N ASN A 154 -10.20 19.60 17.54
CA ASN A 154 -8.98 19.32 16.79
C ASN A 154 -9.35 19.05 15.32
N PRO A 155 -9.00 19.94 14.38
CA PRO A 155 -9.37 19.77 12.98
C PRO A 155 -8.76 18.50 12.38
N ALA A 156 -7.58 18.06 12.84
CA ALA A 156 -6.94 16.85 12.33
C ALA A 156 -7.79 15.60 12.60
N VAL A 157 -8.51 15.52 13.72
CA VAL A 157 -9.38 14.37 14.05
C VAL A 157 -10.53 14.20 13.06
N ARG A 158 -11.02 15.29 12.46
CA ARG A 158 -12.11 15.25 11.47
C ARG A 158 -11.71 14.55 10.18
N GLU A 159 -10.41 14.48 9.92
CA GLU A 159 -9.85 13.90 8.70
C GLU A 159 -9.67 12.38 8.80
N PHE A 160 -9.70 11.81 10.02
CA PHE A 160 -9.49 10.38 10.23
C PHE A 160 -10.81 9.62 10.42
N PRO A 161 -10.90 8.38 9.90
CA PRO A 161 -12.09 7.55 10.12
C PRO A 161 -12.18 7.12 11.59
N GLY A 162 -13.40 6.85 12.07
CA GLY A 162 -13.63 6.40 13.45
C GLY A 162 -12.81 5.15 13.85
N GLY A 163 -12.50 4.26 12.89
CA GLY A 163 -11.61 3.14 13.14
C GLY A 163 -10.17 3.52 13.47
N ALA A 164 -9.65 4.61 12.91
CA ALA A 164 -8.33 5.14 13.27
C ALA A 164 -8.34 5.74 14.69
N ILE A 165 -9.44 6.40 15.07
CA ILE A 165 -9.65 6.93 16.44
C ILE A 165 -9.63 5.77 17.46
N GLU A 166 -10.36 4.69 17.18
CA GLU A 166 -10.37 3.52 18.07
C GLU A 166 -9.00 2.81 18.12
N ALA A 167 -8.29 2.73 16.98
CA ALA A 167 -6.93 2.22 16.95
C ALA A 167 -5.99 3.09 17.81
N ALA A 168 -6.12 4.42 17.79
CA ALA A 168 -5.31 5.31 18.61
C ALA A 168 -5.49 5.06 20.12
N LYS A 169 -6.74 4.85 20.56
CA LYS A 169 -7.06 4.54 21.96
C LYS A 169 -6.46 3.21 22.40
N THR A 170 -6.54 2.19 21.55
CA THR A 170 -6.29 0.79 21.95
C THR A 170 -4.90 0.30 21.59
N LEU A 171 -4.38 0.67 20.42
CA LEU A 171 -3.34 -0.09 19.73
C LEU A 171 -2.13 0.75 19.28
N LEU A 172 -2.32 2.00 18.86
CA LEU A 172 -1.22 2.82 18.31
C LEU A 172 -0.26 3.28 19.41
N ARG A 173 1.02 3.37 19.07
CA ARG A 173 2.10 3.77 19.97
C ARG A 173 1.91 5.22 20.44
N PRO A 174 1.94 5.50 21.76
CA PRO A 174 1.94 6.87 22.27
C PRO A 174 3.09 7.71 21.68
N GLY A 175 2.83 8.98 21.39
CA GLY A 175 3.78 9.93 20.81
C GLY A 175 4.11 9.70 19.32
N ALA A 176 3.56 8.65 18.69
CA ALA A 176 3.68 8.48 17.25
C ALA A 176 2.78 9.47 16.50
N SER A 177 3.24 9.92 15.33
CA SER A 177 2.45 10.76 14.42
C SER A 177 1.92 9.95 13.26
N PHE A 178 0.64 10.12 12.96
CA PHE A 178 -0.05 9.52 11.84
C PHE A 178 -0.56 10.58 10.89
N TYR A 179 -0.59 10.27 9.60
CA TYR A 179 -0.94 11.21 8.56
C TYR A 179 -2.04 10.65 7.67
N GLU A 180 -2.85 11.56 7.19
CA GLU A 180 -3.83 11.39 6.14
C GLU A 180 -3.34 12.12 4.88
N VAL A 181 -3.65 11.56 3.72
CA VAL A 181 -3.36 12.14 2.41
C VAL A 181 -4.65 12.22 1.62
N GLU A 182 -5.00 13.43 1.19
CA GLU A 182 -6.16 13.68 0.35
C GLU A 182 -5.74 14.17 -1.04
N PHE A 183 -6.25 13.50 -2.07
CA PHE A 183 -6.14 13.97 -3.45
C PHE A 183 -7.41 14.72 -3.84
N VAL A 184 -7.29 16.02 -4.10
CA VAL A 184 -8.40 16.95 -4.34
C VAL A 184 -8.34 17.51 -5.76
N GLU A 185 -9.51 17.70 -6.38
CA GLU A 185 -9.62 18.43 -7.65
C GLU A 185 -9.51 19.93 -7.38
N PRO A 186 -8.81 20.71 -8.22
CA PRO A 186 -8.69 22.15 -8.00
C PRO A 186 -10.05 22.85 -7.79
N GLY A 187 -10.13 23.65 -6.73
CA GLY A 187 -11.36 24.36 -6.35
C GLY A 187 -12.44 23.49 -5.69
N LYS A 188 -12.16 22.22 -5.37
CA LYS A 188 -13.01 21.37 -4.52
C LYS A 188 -12.50 21.38 -3.08
N SER A 189 -13.41 21.08 -2.15
CA SER A 189 -13.11 21.02 -0.71
C SER A 189 -12.92 19.60 -0.17
N SER A 190 -13.07 18.57 -1.02
CA SER A 190 -12.95 17.16 -0.62
C SER A 190 -12.59 16.28 -1.80
N GLY A 191 -11.93 15.16 -1.52
CA GLY A 191 -11.24 14.31 -2.47
C GLY A 191 -11.19 12.83 -2.07
N LEU A 192 -10.16 12.12 -2.54
CA LEU A 192 -9.90 10.73 -2.15
C LEU A 192 -8.87 10.69 -1.04
N LYS A 193 -9.26 10.14 0.11
CA LYS A 193 -8.43 10.05 1.30
C LYS A 193 -7.76 8.69 1.46
N PHE A 194 -6.52 8.72 1.92
CA PHE A 194 -5.74 7.58 2.38
C PHE A 194 -5.23 7.89 3.78
N HIS A 195 -5.33 6.96 4.72
CA HIS A 195 -5.14 7.25 6.14
C HIS A 195 -4.03 6.40 6.75
N LEU A 196 -3.57 6.83 7.93
CA LEU A 196 -2.61 6.13 8.80
C LEU A 196 -1.25 5.86 8.14
N PHE A 197 -0.75 6.87 7.43
CA PHE A 197 0.66 6.92 7.09
C PHE A 197 1.47 7.23 8.34
N PHE A 198 2.65 6.61 8.47
CA PHE A 198 3.60 6.92 9.52
C PHE A 198 5.02 6.77 8.97
N HIS A 199 5.98 7.43 9.59
CA HIS A 199 7.39 7.31 9.24
C HIS A 199 8.06 6.35 10.24
N ASP A 200 8.74 5.31 9.75
CA ASP A 200 9.36 4.30 10.62
C ASP A 200 10.77 4.69 11.12
N GLY A 201 11.20 5.92 10.81
CA GLY A 201 12.54 6.43 11.04
C GLY A 201 13.42 6.41 9.79
N ARG A 202 13.06 5.61 8.78
CA ARG A 202 13.76 5.50 7.49
C ARG A 202 12.88 5.87 6.30
N GLN A 203 11.65 5.39 6.27
CA GLN A 203 10.72 5.56 5.16
C GLN A 203 9.26 5.64 5.61
N TRP A 204 8.42 6.11 4.70
CA TRP A 204 6.97 6.16 4.87
C TRP A 204 6.34 4.78 4.72
N ARG A 205 5.40 4.49 5.63
CA ARG A 205 4.63 3.25 5.68
C ARG A 205 3.15 3.59 5.82
N MET A 206 2.28 2.66 5.44
CA MET A 206 0.84 2.81 5.54
C MET A 206 0.24 1.63 6.32
N LEU A 207 -0.21 1.89 7.56
CA LEU A 207 -1.13 1.00 8.24
C LEU A 207 -2.45 1.13 7.50
N ALA A 208 -2.84 0.16 6.70
CA ALA A 208 -4.07 0.30 5.94
C ALA A 208 -5.33 0.22 6.84
N LYS A 209 -6.29 -0.65 6.55
CA LYS A 209 -7.52 -0.77 7.35
C LYS A 209 -7.26 -1.52 8.67
N VAL A 210 -6.35 -1.00 9.51
CA VAL A 210 -5.88 -1.61 10.76
C VAL A 210 -7.04 -1.93 11.72
N TRP A 211 -8.10 -1.13 11.68
CA TRP A 211 -9.33 -1.27 12.47
C TRP A 211 -10.29 -2.39 12.01
N ARG A 212 -9.86 -3.27 11.10
CA ARG A 212 -10.67 -4.41 10.63
C ARG A 212 -10.16 -5.77 11.14
N TYR A 213 -9.24 -5.79 12.11
CA TYR A 213 -8.52 -6.98 12.56
C TYR A 213 -8.51 -7.16 14.07
#